data_AF-A0A426CYW4-F1
#
_entry.id   AF-A0A426CYW4-F1
#
_cell.length_a   1.000
_cell.length_b   1.000
_cell.length_c   1.000
_cell.angle_alpha   90.00
_cell.angle_beta   90.00
_cell.angle_gamma   90.00
#
_symmetry.space_group_name_H-M   'P 1'
#
loop_
_entity.id
_entity.type
_entity.pdbx_description
1 polymer ?
#
loop_
_entity_poly.entity_id
_entity_poly.type
_entity_poly.pdbx_seq_one_letter_code
_entity_poly.pdbx_strand_id
1 'polypeptide(L)'
;MSSRFEAPESESLRKFVLHVIDEMPWRVVAAILFVCFFFFYGATNAALKVTGIDPATIDFPAGPLIGVIASIILFFVLVRVKRRTR
;
A
#
# COMPACT_ATOMS: atom_id res chain seq x y z
N MET A 1 29.44 29.86 -16.92
CA MET A 1 28.83 28.79 -17.73
C MET A 1 28.97 27.47 -16.97
N SER A 2 27.99 27.14 -16.13
CA SER A 2 27.78 25.79 -15.56
C SER A 2 26.41 25.80 -14.89
N SER A 3 25.37 25.58 -15.69
CA SER A 3 24.03 25.28 -15.21
C SER A 3 24.03 23.83 -14.73
N ARG A 4 24.28 23.60 -13.44
CA ARG A 4 23.90 22.33 -12.81
C ARG A 4 22.38 22.32 -12.69
N PHE A 5 21.76 21.83 -13.75
CA PHE A 5 20.40 21.31 -13.75
C PHE A 5 20.40 20.07 -12.85
N GLU A 6 20.32 20.25 -11.53
CA GLU A 6 19.83 19.21 -10.64
C GLU A 6 18.32 19.11 -10.92
N ALA A 7 17.96 18.30 -11.92
CA ALA A 7 16.58 17.87 -12.08
C ALA A 7 16.18 17.17 -10.78
N PRO A 8 15.11 17.58 -10.10
CA PRO A 8 14.79 17.07 -8.77
C PRO A 8 14.45 15.59 -8.90
N GLU A 9 15.31 14.70 -8.39
CA GLU A 9 15.14 13.24 -8.46
C GLU A 9 13.78 12.78 -7.88
N SER A 10 13.17 13.58 -7.00
CA SER A 10 11.83 13.35 -6.47
C SER A 10 10.71 13.44 -7.52
N GLU A 11 10.87 14.24 -8.56
CA GLU A 11 9.89 14.29 -9.66
C GLU A 11 10.01 13.09 -10.59
N SER A 12 11.22 12.56 -10.82
CA SER A 12 11.42 11.43 -11.73
C SER A 12 10.82 10.14 -11.15
N LEU A 13 11.07 9.87 -9.87
CA LEU A 13 10.56 8.67 -9.20
C LEU A 13 9.03 8.71 -9.08
N ARG A 14 8.46 9.87 -8.73
CA ARG A 14 7.00 10.04 -8.68
C ARG A 14 6.35 9.82 -10.06
N LYS A 15 6.91 10.39 -11.13
CA LYS A 15 6.40 10.20 -12.50
C LYS A 15 6.49 8.73 -12.92
N PHE A 16 7.58 8.05 -12.58
CA PHE A 16 7.75 6.62 -12.84
C PHE A 16 6.70 5.77 -12.12
N VAL A 17 6.51 5.99 -10.81
CA VAL A 17 5.51 5.24 -10.01
C VAL A 17 4.09 5.44 -10.56
N LEU A 18 3.74 6.67 -10.93
CA LEU A 18 2.43 6.96 -11.55
C LEU A 18 2.27 6.22 -12.88
N HIS A 19 3.29 6.24 -13.74
CA HIS A 19 3.25 5.53 -15.03
C HIS A 19 3.07 4.02 -14.84
N VAL A 20 3.78 3.42 -13.87
CA VAL A 20 3.62 1.99 -13.54
C VAL A 20 2.19 1.69 -13.10
N ILE A 21 1.61 2.50 -12.20
CA ILE A 21 0.23 2.31 -11.71
C ILE A 21 -0.79 2.44 -12.86
N ASP A 22 -0.56 3.38 -13.78
CA ASP A 22 -1.44 3.64 -14.91
C ASP A 22 -1.42 2.50 -15.94
N GLU A 23 -0.25 1.93 -16.24
CA GLU A 23 -0.11 0.81 -17.18
C GLU A 23 -0.51 -0.55 -16.57
N MET A 24 -0.54 -0.66 -15.23
CA MET A 24 -0.82 -1.92 -14.56
C MET A 24 -2.22 -2.49 -14.86
N PRO A 25 -2.35 -3.78 -15.21
CA PRO A 25 -3.67 -4.39 -15.40
C PRO A 25 -4.42 -4.55 -14.06
N TRP A 26 -5.75 -4.47 -14.08
CA TRP A 26 -6.60 -4.57 -12.88
C TRP A 26 -6.40 -5.86 -12.08
N ARG A 27 -5.97 -6.95 -12.73
CA ARG A 27 -5.61 -8.22 -12.06
C ARG A 27 -4.42 -8.05 -11.11
N VAL A 28 -3.44 -7.24 -11.50
CA VAL A 28 -2.27 -6.94 -10.65
C VAL A 28 -2.67 -6.00 -9.52
N VAL A 29 -3.60 -5.06 -9.76
CA VAL A 29 -4.19 -4.25 -8.68
C VAL A 29 -4.82 -5.16 -7.61
N ALA A 30 -5.64 -6.14 -8.02
CA ALA A 30 -6.24 -7.10 -7.08
C ALA A 30 -5.18 -7.91 -6.31
N ALA A 31 -4.11 -8.36 -6.99
CA ALA A 31 -3.01 -9.06 -6.35
C ALA A 31 -2.28 -8.19 -5.31
N ILE A 32 -2.04 -6.90 -5.61
CA ILE A 32 -1.44 -5.95 -4.66
C ILE A 32 -2.33 -5.77 -3.42
N LEU A 33 -3.66 -5.66 -3.60
CA LEU A 33 -4.58 -5.54 -2.47
C LEU A 33 -4.54 -6.78 -1.59
N PHE A 34 -4.47 -7.96 -2.20
CA PHE A 34 -4.35 -9.21 -1.45
C PHE A 34 -3.03 -9.27 -0.67
N VAL A 35 -1.90 -8.97 -1.32
CA VAL A 35 -0.59 -8.92 -0.66
C VAL A 35 -0.59 -7.89 0.48
N CYS A 36 -1.18 -6.71 0.25
CA CYS A 36 -1.34 -5.67 1.26
C CYS A 36 -2.14 -6.18 2.47
N PHE A 37 -3.28 -6.84 2.24
CA PHE A 37 -4.08 -7.45 3.29
C PHE A 37 -3.26 -8.39 4.17
N PHE A 38 -2.57 -9.38 3.56
CA PHE A 38 -1.78 -10.37 4.30
C PHE A 38 -0.60 -9.73 5.03
N PHE A 39 0.03 -8.73 4.42
CA PHE A 39 1.13 -8.00 5.03
C PHE A 39 0.68 -7.29 6.31
N PHE A 40 -0.40 -6.51 6.26
CA PHE A 40 -0.91 -5.80 7.43
C PHE A 40 -1.52 -6.74 8.47
N TYR A 41 -2.22 -7.80 8.05
CA TYR A 41 -2.66 -8.86 8.94
C TYR A 41 -1.49 -9.47 9.73
N GLY A 42 -0.42 -9.84 9.03
CA GLY A 42 0.78 -10.42 9.63
C GLY A 42 1.50 -9.43 10.54
N ALA A 43 1.68 -8.19 10.07
CA ALA A 43 2.34 -7.12 10.82
C ALA A 43 1.59 -6.77 12.11
N THR A 44 0.27 -6.66 12.08
CA THR A 44 -0.55 -6.41 13.27
C THR A 44 -0.43 -7.57 14.27
N ASN A 45 -0.54 -8.81 13.82
CA ASN A 45 -0.43 -9.96 14.72
C ASN A 45 0.97 -10.10 15.32
N ALA A 46 2.02 -9.78 14.53
CA ALA A 46 3.39 -9.74 15.03
C ALA A 46 3.57 -8.60 16.05
N ALA A 47 3.03 -7.41 15.78
CA ALA A 47 3.09 -6.29 16.71
C ALA A 47 2.40 -6.59 18.04
N LEU A 48 1.21 -7.21 18.01
CA LEU A 48 0.49 -7.63 19.21
C LEU A 48 1.31 -8.61 20.06
N LYS A 49 1.94 -9.59 19.40
CA LYS A 49 2.85 -10.53 20.07
C LYS A 49 4.04 -9.84 20.72
N VAL A 50 4.65 -8.84 20.06
CA VAL A 50 5.76 -8.07 20.62
C VAL A 50 5.33 -7.26 21.85
N THR A 51 4.09 -6.77 21.88
CA THR A 51 3.55 -6.07 23.05
C THR A 51 3.16 -6.97 24.23
N GLY A 52 3.40 -8.29 24.13
CA GLY A 52 3.06 -9.26 25.17
C GLY A 52 1.57 -9.60 25.23
N ILE A 53 0.80 -9.21 24.22
CA ILE A 53 -0.62 -9.56 24.10
C ILE A 53 -0.71 -10.77 23.17
N ASP A 54 -1.21 -11.88 23.69
CA ASP A 54 -1.43 -13.05 22.87
C ASP A 54 -2.62 -12.79 21.92
N PRO A 55 -2.47 -12.87 20.59
CA PRO A 55 -3.57 -12.60 19.67
C PRO A 55 -4.77 -13.53 19.88
N ALA A 56 -4.55 -14.69 20.52
CA ALA A 56 -5.57 -15.67 20.86
C ALA A 56 -6.45 -15.26 22.06
N THR A 57 -6.01 -14.29 22.88
CA THR A 57 -6.78 -13.80 24.05
C THR A 57 -7.54 -12.51 23.76
N ILE A 58 -7.39 -11.95 22.57
CA ILE A 58 -8.12 -10.75 22.13
C ILE A 58 -9.43 -11.21 21.48
N ASP A 59 -10.56 -10.91 22.11
CA ASP A 59 -11.91 -11.17 21.54
C ASP A 59 -12.17 -10.40 20.23
N PHE A 60 -11.35 -9.39 19.97
CA PHE A 60 -11.42 -8.54 18.80
C PHE A 60 -10.43 -8.98 17.71
N PRO A 61 -10.88 -9.26 16.47
CA PRO A 61 -10.01 -9.68 15.36
C PRO A 61 -9.23 -8.49 14.76
N ALA A 62 -8.30 -7.94 15.53
CA ALA A 62 -7.53 -6.75 15.17
C ALA A 62 -6.73 -6.92 13.86
N GLY A 63 -6.03 -8.05 13.70
CA GLY A 63 -5.23 -8.33 12.50
C GLY A 63 -6.06 -8.30 11.20
N PRO A 64 -7.12 -9.10 11.09
CA PRO A 64 -8.01 -9.06 9.93
C PRO A 64 -8.61 -7.69 9.69
N LEU A 65 -9.06 -6.99 10.73
CA LEU A 65 -9.67 -5.68 10.57
C LEU A 65 -8.70 -4.64 10.01
N ILE A 66 -7.48 -4.56 10.56
CA ILE A 66 -6.45 -3.64 10.07
C ILE A 66 -6.06 -4.00 8.63
N GLY A 67 -5.93 -5.28 8.31
CA GLY A 67 -5.70 -5.75 6.94
C GLY A 67 -6.77 -5.29 5.96
N VAL A 68 -8.06 -5.43 6.31
CA VAL A 68 -9.18 -4.99 5.47
C VAL A 68 -9.15 -3.48 5.28
N ILE A 69 -9.01 -2.71 6.36
CA ILE A 69 -9.00 -1.24 6.31
C ILE A 69 -7.86 -0.74 5.42
N ALA A 70 -6.64 -1.26 5.61
CA ALA A 70 -5.49 -0.89 4.81
C ALA A 70 -5.70 -1.20 3.32
N SER A 71 -6.28 -2.36 3.01
CA SER A 71 -6.56 -2.78 1.64
C SER A 71 -7.63 -1.90 0.97
N ILE A 72 -8.69 -1.53 1.70
CA ILE A 72 -9.72 -0.62 1.20
C ILE A 72 -9.12 0.76 0.89
N ILE A 73 -8.32 1.31 1.81
CA ILE A 73 -7.64 2.59 1.59
C ILE A 73 -6.76 2.53 0.35
N LEU A 74 -5.94 1.47 0.22
CA LEU A 74 -5.06 1.28 -0.94
C LEU A 74 -5.86 1.15 -2.25
N PHE A 75 -6.99 0.44 -2.22
CA PHE A 75 -7.88 0.34 -3.39
C PHE A 75 -8.38 1.71 -3.83
N PHE A 76 -8.87 2.53 -2.90
CA PHE A 76 -9.33 3.88 -3.24
C PHE A 76 -8.21 4.74 -3.80
N VAL A 77 -6.99 4.66 -3.25
CA VAL A 77 -5.82 5.38 -3.76
C VAL A 77 -5.49 4.94 -5.19
N LEU A 78 -5.36 3.64 -5.44
CA LEU A 78 -5.03 3.10 -6.76
C LEU A 78 -6.10 3.43 -7.81
N VAL A 79 -7.39 3.31 -7.44
CA VAL A 79 -8.50 3.67 -8.33
C VAL A 79 -8.51 5.16 -8.64
N ARG A 80 -8.28 6.03 -7.64
CA ARG A 80 -8.22 7.49 -7.82
C ARG A 80 -7.07 7.88 -8.76
N VAL A 81 -5.90 7.26 -8.61
CA VAL A 81 -4.75 7.49 -9.50
C VAL A 81 -5.09 7.05 -10.91
N LYS A 82 -5.56 5.81 -11.08
CA LYS A 82 -5.84 5.23 -12.41
C LYS A 82 -7.00 5.89 -13.15
N ARG A 83 -7.97 6.48 -12.41
CA ARG A 83 -9.09 7.25 -12.98
C ARG A 83 -8.71 8.68 -13.36
N ARG A 84 -7.62 9.24 -12.84
CA ARG A 84 -7.18 10.59 -13.21
C ARG A 84 -6.73 10.69 -14.67
N THR A 85 -6.28 9.58 -15.23
CA THR A 85 -5.65 9.50 -16.56
C THR A 85 -6.65 9.15 -17.67
N ARG A 86 -7.87 8.68 -17.34
CA ARG A 86 -8.97 8.51 -18.29
C ARG A 86 -9.86 9.74 -18.31
#